data_AF-A0A142BB32-F1
#
_entry.id   AF-A0A142BB32-F1
#
_cell.length_a   1.000
_cell.length_b   1.000
_cell.length_c   1.000
_cell.angle_alpha   90.00
_cell.angle_beta   90.00
_cell.angle_gamma   90.00
#
_symmetry.space_group_name_H-M   'P 1'
#
loop_
_entity.id
_entity.type
_entity.pdbx_description
1 polymer ?
#
loop_
_entity_poly.entity_id
_entity_poly.type
_entity_poly.pdbx_seq_one_letter_code
_entity_poly.pdbx_strand_id
1 'polypeptide(L)'
;MIDTATDKLFNQKGLCELLNISKSTLLRRRKEGALPDPIKVLGQEVWPSSVINRWIIEQNPSLLEQVKPVTPKGLSKAIKARKADLESVPA
;
A
#
# COMPACT_ATOMS: atom_id res chain seq x y z
N MET A 1 0.09 -1.20 14.84
CA MET A 1 -0.36 0.19 14.60
C MET A 1 -0.29 0.40 13.09
N ILE A 2 -1.36 0.90 12.46
CA ILE A 2 -1.37 1.21 11.02
C ILE A 2 -0.97 2.69 10.91
N ASP A 3 0.22 2.95 10.38
CA ASP A 3 0.75 4.30 10.17
C ASP A 3 -0.11 5.08 9.17
N THR A 4 -1.01 5.94 9.67
CA THR A 4 -1.89 6.81 8.88
C THR A 4 -1.21 8.05 8.30
N ALA A 5 0.07 8.30 8.62
CA ALA A 5 0.75 9.55 8.28
C ALA A 5 1.24 9.65 6.82
N THR A 6 1.29 8.53 6.08
CA THR A 6 1.86 8.48 4.73
C THR A 6 1.07 7.54 3.81
N ASP A 7 -0.26 7.54 3.89
CA ASP A 7 -1.05 6.72 2.98
C ASP A 7 -0.96 7.27 1.55
N LYS A 8 -0.43 6.46 0.63
CA LYS A 8 -0.29 6.86 -0.77
C LYS A 8 -1.67 6.85 -1.42
N LEU A 9 -2.14 8.03 -1.79
CA LEU A 9 -3.40 8.19 -2.51
C LEU A 9 -3.19 7.86 -4.00
N PHE A 10 -3.88 6.84 -4.48
CA PHE A 10 -3.93 6.50 -5.88
C PHE A 10 -5.09 7.24 -6.56
N ASN A 11 -4.78 7.98 -7.61
CA ASN A 11 -5.80 8.44 -8.54
C ASN A 11 -6.26 7.28 -9.44
N GLN A 12 -7.30 7.51 -10.24
CA GLN A 12 -7.86 6.48 -11.12
C GLN A 12 -6.79 5.84 -12.05
N LYS A 13 -5.84 6.63 -12.54
CA LYS A 13 -4.77 6.15 -13.43
C LYS A 13 -3.80 5.24 -12.67
N GLY A 14 -3.31 5.70 -11.52
CA GLY A 14 -2.39 4.93 -10.69
C GLY A 14 -3.01 3.63 -10.17
N LEU A 15 -4.32 3.62 -9.92
CA LEU A 15 -5.03 2.40 -9.54
C LEU A 15 -5.15 1.41 -10.73
N CYS A 16 -5.39 1.91 -11.94
CA CYS A 16 -5.38 1.08 -13.15
C CYS A 16 -4.00 0.44 -13.39
N GLU A 17 -2.92 1.21 -13.20
CA GLU A 17 -1.54 0.73 -13.33
C GLU A 17 -1.21 -0.31 -12.25
N LEU A 18 -1.61 -0.08 -11.00
CA LEU A 18 -1.37 -1.00 -9.88
C LEU A 18 -2.04 -2.35 -10.09
N LEU A 19 -3.30 -2.35 -10.52
CA LEU A 19 -4.08 -3.56 -10.74
C LEU A 19 -3.88 -4.16 -12.14
N ASN A 20 -3.09 -3.49 -12.99
CA ASN A 20 -2.90 -3.83 -14.40
C ASN A 20 -4.23 -4.06 -15.15
N ILE A 21 -5.17 -3.13 -14.96
CA ILE A 21 -6.51 -3.16 -15.59
C ILE A 21 -6.77 -1.90 -16.41
N SER A 22 -7.64 -2.00 -17.40
CA SER A 22 -8.11 -0.83 -18.15
C SER A 22 -9.09 0.03 -17.34
N LYS A 23 -9.15 1.33 -17.68
CA LYS A 23 -10.09 2.29 -17.06
C LYS A 23 -11.55 1.84 -17.17
N SER A 24 -11.93 1.24 -18.30
CA SER A 24 -13.28 0.68 -18.51
C SER A 24 -13.56 -0.49 -17.56
N THR A 25 -12.59 -1.36 -17.33
CA THR A 25 -12.69 -2.47 -16.37
C THR A 25 -12.83 -1.96 -14.94
N LEU A 26 -12.07 -0.93 -14.57
CA LEU A 26 -12.17 -0.30 -13.25
C LEU A 26 -13.56 0.31 -13.01
N LEU A 27 -14.10 1.04 -14.00
CA LEU A 27 -15.46 1.61 -13.90
C LEU A 27 -16.55 0.54 -13.85
N ARG A 28 -16.39 -0.55 -14.61
CA ARG A 28 -17.31 -1.68 -14.57
C ARG A 28 -17.32 -2.34 -13.19
N ARG A 29 -16.14 -2.68 -12.66
CA ARG A 29 -16.00 -3.30 -11.34
C ARG A 29 -16.47 -2.39 -10.20
N ARG A 30 -16.35 -1.07 -10.37
CA ARG A 30 -16.97 -0.10 -9.44
C ARG A 30 -18.49 -0.21 -9.44
N LYS A 31 -19.13 -0.27 -10.60
CA LYS A 31 -20.59 -0.47 -10.71
C LYS A 31 -21.03 -1.82 -10.15
N GLU A 32 -20.20 -2.85 -10.28
CA GLU A 32 -20.45 -4.19 -9.75
C GLU A 32 -20.23 -4.29 -8.24
N GLY A 33 -19.73 -3.23 -7.57
CA GLY A 33 -19.42 -3.26 -6.13
C GLY A 33 -18.21 -4.12 -5.78
N ALA A 34 -17.42 -4.53 -6.78
CA ALA A 34 -16.28 -5.41 -6.61
C ALA A 34 -15.00 -4.66 -6.20
N LEU A 35 -14.99 -3.33 -6.25
CA LEU A 35 -13.88 -2.47 -5.82
C LEU A 35 -14.32 -1.59 -4.63
N PRO A 36 -13.40 -1.24 -3.72
CA PRO A 36 -13.72 -0.35 -2.62
C PRO A 36 -14.03 1.06 -3.13
N ASP A 37 -14.90 1.75 -2.40
CA ASP A 37 -15.32 3.10 -2.74
C ASP A 37 -14.17 4.12 -2.67
N PRO A 38 -14.07 5.02 -3.65
CA PRO A 38 -13.11 6.11 -3.60
C PRO A 38 -13.48 7.12 -2.52
N ILE A 39 -12.46 7.76 -1.96
CA ILE A 39 -12.61 8.92 -1.09
C ILE A 39 -12.49 10.17 -1.96
N LYS A 40 -13.27 11.21 -1.65
CA LYS A 40 -13.14 12.52 -2.29
C LYS A 40 -12.17 13.39 -1.51
N VAL A 41 -11.06 13.78 -2.15
CA VAL A 41 -10.08 14.73 -1.60
C VAL A 41 -9.93 15.87 -2.59
N LEU A 42 -10.19 17.10 -2.15
CA LEU A 42 -10.11 18.31 -2.99
C LEU A 42 -10.90 18.19 -4.32
N GLY A 43 -12.07 17.54 -4.28
CA GLY A 43 -12.92 17.33 -5.46
C GLY A 43 -12.47 16.20 -6.40
N GLN A 44 -11.38 15.50 -6.09
CA GLN A 44 -10.90 14.35 -6.86
C GLN A 44 -11.21 13.03 -6.16
N GLU A 45 -11.59 12.02 -6.92
CA GLU A 45 -11.78 10.66 -6.44
C GLU A 45 -10.43 9.95 -6.35
N VAL A 46 -10.06 9.53 -5.13
CA VAL A 46 -8.79 8.89 -4.81
C VAL A 46 -8.99 7.65 -3.96
N TRP A 47 -8.11 6.67 -4.13
CA TRP A 47 -8.10 5.43 -3.37
C TRP A 47 -6.90 5.37 -2.44
N PRO A 48 -7.10 5.23 -1.12
CA PRO A 48 -6.00 5.01 -0.20
C PRO A 48 -5.35 3.66 -0.45
N SER A 49 -4.02 3.64 -0.51
CA SER A 49 -3.21 2.44 -0.61
C SER A 49 -3.55 1.40 0.45
N SER A 50 -3.78 1.79 1.71
CA SER A 50 -4.16 0.84 2.76
C SER A 50 -5.48 0.12 2.48
N VAL A 51 -6.46 0.82 1.92
CA VAL A 51 -7.78 0.26 1.61
C VAL A 51 -7.65 -0.73 0.45
N ILE A 52 -6.93 -0.35 -0.61
CA ILE A 52 -6.69 -1.22 -1.77
C ILE A 52 -5.88 -2.46 -1.37
N ASN A 53 -4.82 -2.30 -0.57
CA ASN A 53 -3.99 -3.42 -0.15
C ASN A 53 -4.77 -4.42 0.71
N ARG A 54 -5.62 -3.95 1.62
CA ARG A 54 -6.52 -4.82 2.39
C ARG A 54 -7.47 -5.58 1.47
N TRP A 55 -8.10 -4.88 0.54
CA TRP A 55 -9.00 -5.50 -0.41
C TRP A 55 -8.30 -6.58 -1.26
N ILE A 56 -7.08 -6.33 -1.74
CA ILE A 56 -6.29 -7.32 -2.50
C ILE A 56 -6.05 -8.58 -1.66
N ILE A 57 -5.72 -8.42 -0.38
CA ILE A 57 -5.50 -9.52 0.57
C ILE A 57 -6.80 -10.30 0.82
N GLU A 58 -7.92 -9.61 1.00
CA GLU A 58 -9.23 -10.24 1.20
C GLU A 58 -9.66 -11.06 -0.02
N GLN A 59 -9.40 -10.57 -1.23
CA GLN A 59 -9.73 -11.29 -2.46
C GLN A 59 -8.78 -12.46 -2.77
N ASN A 60 -7.53 -12.40 -2.31
CA ASN A 60 -6.52 -13.43 -2.56
C ASN A 60 -5.74 -13.72 -1.27
N PRO A 61 -6.31 -14.51 -0.35
CA PRO A 61 -5.67 -14.81 0.94
C PRO A 61 -4.30 -15.50 0.77
N SER A 62 -4.08 -16.22 -0.33
CA SER A 62 -2.81 -16.86 -0.69
C SER A 62 -1.65 -15.88 -0.91
N LEU A 63 -1.93 -14.58 -1.10
CA LEU A 63 -0.89 -13.56 -1.21
C LEU A 63 -0.20 -13.29 0.13
N LEU A 64 -0.85 -13.52 1.27
CA LEU A 64 -0.23 -13.37 2.59
C LEU A 64 0.97 -14.31 2.77
N GLU A 65 0.95 -15.49 2.14
CA GLU A 65 2.04 -16.47 2.22
C GLU A 65 3.19 -16.18 1.24
N GLN A 66 2.95 -15.36 0.20
CA GLN A 66 3.93 -15.10 -0.87
C GLN A 66 4.58 -13.72 -0.81
N VAL A 67 4.06 -12.79 -0.01
CA VAL A 67 4.71 -11.50 0.22
C VAL A 67 5.90 -11.74 1.15
N LYS A 68 7.05 -12.12 0.57
CA LYS A 68 8.34 -11.87 1.21
C LYS A 68 8.37 -10.37 1.54
N PRO A 69 8.60 -9.96 2.80
CA PRO A 69 8.76 -8.55 3.09
C PRO A 69 9.83 -8.03 2.14
N VAL A 70 9.46 -7.05 1.31
CA VAL A 70 10.41 -6.38 0.44
C VAL A 70 11.33 -5.61 1.37
N THR A 71 12.36 -6.25 1.92
CA THR A 71 13.39 -5.57 2.70
C THR A 71 14.00 -4.54 1.76
N PRO A 72 13.80 -3.23 2.01
CA PRO A 72 14.37 -2.23 1.14
C PRO A 72 15.88 -2.40 1.18
N LYS A 73 16.50 -2.40 -0.01
CA LYS A 73 17.94 -2.57 -0.18
C LYS A 73 18.65 -1.47 0.63
N GLY A 74 19.28 -1.84 1.74
CA GLY A 74 19.94 -0.91 2.67
C GLY A 74 19.36 -0.86 4.10
N LEU A 75 18.18 -1.45 4.36
CA LEU A 75 17.59 -1.49 5.71
C LEU A 75 18.51 -2.21 6.72
N SER A 76 19.17 -3.28 6.29
CA SER A 76 20.13 -4.03 7.12
C SER A 76 21.33 -3.17 7.56
N LYS A 77 21.82 -2.29 6.67
CA LYS A 77 22.91 -1.34 7.00
C LYS A 77 22.43 -0.27 7.99
N ALA A 78 21.22 0.25 7.80
CA ALA A 78 20.63 1.26 8.67
C ALA A 78 20.34 0.74 10.09
N ILE A 79 19.83 -0.49 10.20
CA ILE A 79 19.58 -1.14 11.50
C ILE A 79 20.90 -1.41 12.23
N LYS A 80 21.93 -1.88 11.52
CA LYS A 80 23.25 -2.14 12.11
C LYS A 80 23.94 -0.87 12.60
N ALA A 81 23.79 0.25 11.88
CA ALA A 81 24.30 1.55 12.30
C ALA A 81 23.63 2.02 13.61
N ARG A 82 22.28 2.00 13.68
CA ARG A 82 21.58 2.43 14.91
C ARG A 82 21.86 1.54 16.12
N LYS A 83 22.09 0.23 15.91
CA LYS A 83 22.44 -0.68 17.01
C LYS A 83 23.82 -0.36 17.59
N ALA A 84 24.79 0.00 16.72
CA ALA A 84 26.12 0.43 17.15
C ALA A 84 26.10 1.77 17.90
N ASP A 85 25.25 2.72 17.50
CA ASP A 85 25.05 3.98 18.24
C ASP A 85 24.44 3.73 19.64
N LEU A 86 23.51 2.77 19.77
CA LEU A 86 22.86 2.43 21.04
C LEU A 86 23.82 1.74 22.03
N GLU A 87 24.81 0.99 21.52
CA GLU A 87 25.84 0.30 22.32
C GLU A 87 27.02 1.23 22.69
N SER A 88 27.07 2.46 22.17
CA SER A 88 28.15 3.42 22.42
C SER A 88 27.78 4.56 23.38
N VAL A 89 26.59 4.55 23.98
CA VAL A 89 26.21 5.49 25.04
C VAL A 89 26.66 4.92 26.39
N PRO A 90 27.70 5.47 27.05
CA PRO A 90 28.02 5.08 28.41
C PRO A 90 26.89 5.51 29.34
N ALA A 91 26.52 4.61 30.27
CA ALA A 91 25.55 4.83 31.33
C ALA A 91 25.97 5.95 32.29
#